data_AF-A0A255Y742-F1
#
_entry.id   AF-A0A255Y742-F1
#
_cell.length_a   1.000
_cell.length_b   1.000
_cell.length_c   1.000
_cell.angle_alpha   90.00
_cell.angle_beta   90.00
_cell.angle_gamma   90.00
#
_symmetry.space_group_name_H-M   'P 1'
#
loop_
_entity.id
_entity.type
_entity.pdbx_description
1 polymer ?
#
loop_
_entity_poly.entity_id
_entity_poly.type
_entity_poly.pdbx_seq_one_letter_code
_entity_poly.pdbx_strand_id
1 'polypeptide(L)'
;MEDWLEPKARAAAAGIAMLTGGALFGQIALDMIEKGRGPFEAFGGLFGYFTIWSNGIVAMVAGWCGLIGRARGPGHPALLAASTVFILVVGGVYNTLLAGLNHPPTLLRELIDHVFHIAAPVLWPLWWLTLRPRRRLGWGHVWAVLPVPLLYCGWSLWRGGVTGKYAYFFIDVSLLGWNQVILNIAGFAALFAVLMAAAIAWDQRGRPRSR
;
A
#
# COMPACT_ATOMS: atom_id res chain seq x y z
N MET A 1 0.70 22.89 21.86
CA MET A 1 0.75 21.46 21.49
C MET A 1 1.49 21.41 20.16
N GLU A 2 2.79 21.16 20.18
CA GLU A 2 3.66 21.32 19.00
C GLU A 2 3.19 20.44 17.84
N ASP A 3 3.02 21.05 16.67
CA ASP A 3 2.83 20.32 15.42
C ASP A 3 4.05 19.43 15.19
N TRP A 4 3.86 18.10 15.26
CA TRP A 4 4.99 17.17 15.07
C TRP A 4 5.52 17.18 13.63
N LEU A 5 4.77 17.73 12.65
CA LEU A 5 5.18 17.86 11.25
C LEU A 5 5.32 19.33 10.85
N GLU A 6 6.41 19.63 10.13
CA GLU A 6 6.60 20.93 9.50
C GLU A 6 5.52 21.19 8.42
N PRO A 7 5.14 22.46 8.15
CA PRO A 7 4.10 22.80 7.17
C PRO A 7 4.33 22.20 5.78
N LYS A 8 5.58 22.20 5.28
CA LYS A 8 5.92 21.59 3.99
C LYS A 8 5.69 20.07 3.97
N ALA A 9 5.94 19.38 5.08
CA ALA A 9 5.71 17.95 5.19
C ALA A 9 4.21 17.64 5.14
N ARG A 10 3.40 18.48 5.80
CA ARG A 10 1.93 18.38 5.75
C ARG A 10 1.39 18.62 4.35
N ALA A 11 1.85 19.69 3.68
CA ALA A 11 1.42 20.01 2.32
C ALA A 11 1.77 18.89 1.32
N ALA A 12 2.99 18.36 1.39
CA ALA A 12 3.40 17.24 0.55
C ALA A 12 2.57 15.97 0.81
N ALA A 13 2.26 15.66 2.07
CA ALA A 13 1.41 14.52 2.41
C ALA A 13 -0.02 14.72 1.88
N ALA A 14 -0.59 15.92 1.99
CA ALA A 14 -1.89 16.24 1.42
C ALA A 14 -1.90 16.07 -0.11
N GLY A 15 -0.83 16.50 -0.80
CA GLY A 15 -0.67 16.30 -2.24
C GLY A 15 -0.68 14.81 -2.64
N ILE A 16 0.07 13.97 -1.92
CA ILE A 16 0.09 12.52 -2.13
C ILE A 16 -1.28 11.90 -1.86
N ALA A 17 -1.98 12.36 -0.80
CA ALA A 17 -3.32 11.91 -0.46
C ALA A 17 -4.34 12.23 -1.57
N MET A 18 -4.30 13.46 -2.10
CA MET A 18 -5.16 13.87 -3.22
C MET A 18 -4.86 13.09 -4.49
N LEU A 19 -3.58 12.85 -4.81
CA LEU A 19 -3.17 12.08 -5.98
C LEU A 19 -3.68 10.63 -5.91
N THR A 20 -3.39 9.95 -4.81
CA THR A 20 -3.79 8.55 -4.60
C THR A 20 -5.30 8.39 -4.43
N GLY A 21 -5.94 9.27 -3.64
CA GLY A 21 -7.39 9.28 -3.46
C GLY A 21 -8.14 9.61 -4.76
N GLY A 22 -7.63 10.56 -5.54
CA GLY A 22 -8.17 10.91 -6.85
C GLY A 22 -8.08 9.74 -7.84
N ALA A 23 -6.93 9.06 -7.89
CA ALA A 23 -6.76 7.86 -8.72
C ALA A 23 -7.67 6.70 -8.29
N LEU A 24 -7.86 6.48 -6.97
CA LEU A 24 -8.83 5.49 -6.45
C LEU A 24 -10.26 5.82 -6.86
N PHE A 25 -10.68 7.06 -6.67
CA PHE A 25 -12.02 7.51 -7.07
C PHE A 25 -12.20 7.39 -8.58
N GLY A 26 -11.22 7.83 -9.37
CA GLY A 26 -11.22 7.69 -10.82
C GLY A 26 -11.34 6.23 -11.26
N GLN A 27 -10.58 5.32 -10.63
CA GLN A 27 -10.65 3.89 -10.95
C GLN A 27 -12.03 3.28 -10.69
N ILE A 28 -12.66 3.65 -9.56
CA ILE A 28 -14.02 3.21 -9.22
C ILE A 28 -15.03 3.80 -10.21
N ALA A 29 -14.96 5.11 -10.49
CA ALA A 29 -15.87 5.78 -11.41
C ALA A 29 -15.78 5.19 -12.82
N LEU A 30 -14.57 4.89 -13.31
CA LEU A 30 -14.39 4.23 -14.61
C LEU A 30 -14.96 2.81 -14.63
N ASP A 31 -14.78 2.03 -13.55
CA ASP A 31 -15.40 0.69 -13.47
C ASP A 31 -16.93 0.78 -13.50
N MET A 32 -17.52 1.79 -12.86
CA MET A 32 -18.97 2.04 -12.90
C MET A 32 -19.45 2.43 -14.30
N ILE A 33 -18.78 3.38 -14.95
CA ILE A 33 -19.17 3.91 -16.26
C ILE A 33 -19.00 2.85 -17.37
N GLU A 34 -17.83 2.22 -17.43
CA GLU A 34 -17.47 1.30 -18.52
C GLU A 34 -18.22 -0.04 -18.41
N LYS A 35 -18.55 -0.49 -17.19
CA LYS A 35 -19.19 -1.79 -16.96
C LYS A 35 -20.66 -1.70 -16.53
N GLY A 36 -21.21 -0.49 -16.41
CA GLY A 36 -22.59 -0.26 -15.97
C GLY A 36 -22.85 -0.71 -14.53
N ARG A 37 -21.83 -0.73 -13.67
CA ARG A 37 -21.91 -1.27 -12.31
C ARG A 37 -22.36 -0.22 -11.30
N GLY A 38 -23.10 -0.68 -10.29
CA GLY A 38 -23.32 0.12 -9.09
C GLY A 38 -22.03 0.35 -8.29
N PRO A 39 -21.98 1.39 -7.43
CA PRO A 39 -20.76 1.75 -6.69
C PRO A 39 -20.24 0.62 -5.79
N PHE A 40 -21.12 -0.13 -5.13
CA PHE A 40 -20.73 -1.26 -4.28
C PHE A 40 -20.14 -2.43 -5.07
N GLU A 41 -20.67 -2.71 -6.26
CA GLU A 41 -20.17 -3.78 -7.12
C GLU A 41 -18.82 -3.41 -7.73
N ALA A 42 -18.67 -2.17 -8.22
CA ALA A 42 -17.41 -1.64 -8.72
C ALA A 42 -16.33 -1.70 -7.63
N PHE A 43 -16.65 -1.20 -6.43
CA PHE A 43 -15.74 -1.27 -5.28
C PHE A 43 -15.40 -2.72 -4.91
N GLY A 44 -16.39 -3.61 -4.76
CA GLY A 44 -16.15 -5.02 -4.43
C GLY A 44 -15.32 -5.77 -5.47
N GLY A 45 -15.46 -5.42 -6.75
CA GLY A 45 -14.63 -5.91 -7.84
C GLY A 45 -13.16 -5.50 -7.70
N LEU A 46 -12.93 -4.22 -7.41
CA LEU A 46 -11.60 -3.64 -7.23
C LEU A 46 -10.93 -4.02 -5.90
N PHE A 47 -11.74 -4.27 -4.85
CA PHE A 47 -11.25 -4.65 -3.53
C PHE A 47 -10.57 -6.03 -3.49
N GLY A 48 -10.57 -6.77 -4.60
CA GLY A 48 -9.74 -7.98 -4.76
C GLY A 48 -8.26 -7.73 -4.99
N TYR A 49 -7.85 -6.50 -5.32
CA TYR A 49 -6.45 -6.18 -5.63
C TYR A 49 -5.76 -5.52 -4.44
N PHE A 50 -4.59 -6.03 -4.04
CA PHE A 50 -3.82 -5.44 -2.94
C PHE A 50 -3.42 -3.98 -3.23
N THR A 51 -3.25 -3.63 -4.50
CA THR A 51 -3.05 -2.26 -4.97
C THR A 51 -4.11 -1.28 -4.45
N ILE A 52 -5.39 -1.70 -4.39
CA ILE A 52 -6.49 -0.85 -3.91
C ILE A 52 -6.42 -0.67 -2.39
N TRP A 53 -6.05 -1.73 -1.67
CA TRP A 53 -5.86 -1.67 -0.22
C TRP A 53 -4.68 -0.76 0.15
N SER A 54 -3.53 -0.94 -0.49
CA SER A 54 -2.31 -0.19 -0.17
C SER A 54 -2.45 1.29 -0.55
N ASN A 55 -2.98 1.62 -1.74
CA ASN A 55 -3.22 3.01 -2.13
C ASN A 55 -4.28 3.66 -1.24
N GLY A 56 -5.32 2.92 -0.82
CA GLY A 56 -6.31 3.42 0.13
C GLY A 56 -5.70 3.75 1.49
N ILE A 57 -4.82 2.89 1.99
CA ILE A 57 -4.07 3.12 3.23
C ILE A 57 -3.14 4.33 3.07
N VAL A 58 -2.41 4.44 1.96
CA VAL A 58 -1.55 5.62 1.69
C VAL A 58 -2.40 6.89 1.65
N ALA A 59 -3.51 6.92 0.93
CA ALA A 59 -4.41 8.07 0.86
C ALA A 59 -4.89 8.49 2.26
N MET A 60 -5.33 7.53 3.07
CA MET A 60 -5.80 7.77 4.43
C MET A 60 -4.68 8.29 5.36
N VAL A 61 -3.51 7.64 5.34
CA VAL A 61 -2.38 7.98 6.22
C VAL A 61 -1.76 9.32 5.82
N ALA A 62 -1.56 9.55 4.52
CA ALA A 62 -1.07 10.82 3.99
C ALA A 62 -2.07 11.94 4.24
N GLY A 63 -3.37 11.68 4.08
CA GLY A 63 -4.44 12.63 4.39
C GLY A 63 -4.46 13.02 5.88
N TRP A 64 -4.29 12.04 6.78
CA TRP A 64 -4.14 12.30 8.21
C TRP A 64 -2.91 13.17 8.50
N CYS A 65 -1.77 12.89 7.85
CA CYS A 65 -0.55 13.69 8.03
C CYS A 65 -0.71 15.12 7.53
N GLY A 66 -1.40 15.34 6.41
CA GLY A 66 -1.66 16.67 5.86
C GLY A 66 -2.66 17.47 6.69
N LEU A 67 -3.81 16.88 7.01
CA LEU A 67 -4.95 17.58 7.61
C LEU A 67 -4.85 17.69 9.13
N ILE A 68 -4.41 16.62 9.80
CA ILE A 68 -4.39 16.55 11.27
C ILE A 68 -2.98 16.75 11.79
N GLY A 69 -1.99 16.11 11.17
CA GLY A 69 -0.59 16.24 11.54
C GLY A 69 -0.38 15.90 13.02
N ARG A 70 -0.82 14.72 13.47
CA ARG A 70 -0.49 14.17 14.81
C ARG A 70 0.13 12.77 14.73
N ALA A 71 1.15 12.48 15.53
CA ALA A 71 1.88 11.21 15.59
C ALA A 71 1.11 10.08 16.32
N ARG A 72 -0.20 9.97 16.08
CA ARG A 72 -1.13 9.00 16.69
C ARG A 72 -2.16 8.54 15.67
N GLY A 73 -2.85 7.44 15.95
CA GLY A 73 -3.79 6.87 14.98
C GLY A 73 -3.07 6.57 13.66
N PRO A 74 -3.64 6.94 12.48
CA PRO A 74 -2.99 6.75 11.18
C PRO A 74 -1.60 7.39 11.06
N GLY A 75 -1.33 8.47 11.79
CA GLY A 75 -0.02 9.13 11.83
C GLY A 75 1.01 8.44 12.75
N HIS A 76 0.68 7.29 13.35
CA HIS A 76 1.61 6.56 14.20
C HIS A 76 2.84 6.11 13.39
N PRO A 77 4.08 6.27 13.89
CA PRO A 77 5.31 5.95 13.16
C PRO A 77 5.34 4.55 12.54
N ALA A 78 4.83 3.55 13.26
CA ALA A 78 4.74 2.18 12.75
C ALA A 78 3.81 2.05 11.52
N LEU A 79 2.70 2.80 11.48
CA LEU A 79 1.77 2.79 10.35
C LEU A 79 2.31 3.57 9.16
N LEU A 80 3.06 4.66 9.40
CA LEU A 80 3.79 5.37 8.35
C LEU A 80 4.80 4.44 7.66
N ALA A 81 5.55 3.67 8.44
CA ALA A 81 6.50 2.68 7.92
C ALA A 81 5.79 1.51 7.23
N ALA A 82 4.74 0.95 7.83
CA ALA A 82 3.99 -0.15 7.23
C ALA A 82 3.37 0.25 5.88
N SER A 83 2.71 1.42 5.80
CA SER A 83 2.15 1.94 4.53
C SER A 83 3.23 2.19 3.46
N THR A 84 4.42 2.65 3.88
CA THR A 84 5.59 2.77 3.00
C THR A 84 6.01 1.42 2.44
N VAL A 85 6.09 0.39 3.28
CA VAL A 85 6.42 -0.98 2.83
C VAL A 85 5.34 -1.53 1.91
N PHE A 86 4.05 -1.31 2.21
CA PHE A 86 2.94 -1.75 1.36
C PHE A 86 3.04 -1.22 -0.06
N ILE A 87 3.26 0.09 -0.19
CA ILE A 87 3.30 0.71 -1.52
C ILE A 87 4.59 0.37 -2.27
N LEU A 88 5.71 0.16 -1.56
CA LEU A 88 6.94 -0.35 -2.17
C LEU A 88 6.77 -1.76 -2.73
N VAL A 89 6.10 -2.66 -1.99
CA VAL A 89 5.81 -4.01 -2.50
C VAL A 89 4.87 -3.95 -3.70
N VAL A 90 3.87 -3.07 -3.71
CA VAL A 90 2.99 -2.89 -4.87
C VAL A 90 3.77 -2.43 -6.11
N GLY A 91 4.61 -1.41 -5.98
CA GLY A 91 5.47 -0.96 -7.08
C GLY A 91 6.41 -2.06 -7.55
N GLY A 92 7.09 -2.74 -6.63
CA GLY A 92 8.04 -3.82 -6.94
C GLY A 92 7.37 -5.00 -7.64
N VAL A 93 6.30 -5.55 -7.08
CA VAL A 93 5.55 -6.68 -7.66
C VAL A 93 4.97 -6.32 -9.01
N TYR A 94 4.38 -5.12 -9.14
CA TYR A 94 3.82 -4.71 -10.42
C TYR A 94 4.89 -4.65 -11.51
N ASN A 95 5.97 -3.90 -11.29
CA ASN A 95 6.99 -3.67 -12.30
C ASN A 95 7.79 -4.94 -12.65
N THR A 96 7.85 -5.92 -11.74
CA THR A 96 8.60 -7.16 -11.96
C THR A 96 7.75 -8.31 -12.48
N LEU A 97 6.49 -8.43 -12.04
CA LEU A 97 5.65 -9.60 -12.30
C LEU A 97 4.40 -9.30 -13.14
N LEU A 98 3.89 -8.06 -13.13
CA LEU A 98 2.55 -7.75 -13.65
C LEU A 98 2.51 -6.74 -14.80
N ALA A 99 3.51 -5.85 -14.93
CA ALA A 99 3.50 -4.77 -15.92
C ALA A 99 3.39 -5.30 -17.35
N GLY A 100 4.08 -6.40 -17.66
CA GLY A 100 3.99 -7.06 -18.98
C GLY A 100 2.66 -7.75 -19.25
N LEU A 101 1.79 -7.89 -18.23
CA LEU A 101 0.46 -8.50 -18.34
C LEU A 101 -0.67 -7.46 -18.34
N ASN A 102 -0.35 -6.20 -18.04
CA ASN A 102 -1.33 -5.14 -17.90
C ASN A 102 -1.31 -4.22 -19.12
N HIS A 103 -2.47 -4.11 -19.78
CA HIS A 103 -2.64 -3.27 -20.96
C HIS A 103 -3.85 -2.35 -20.75
N PRO A 104 -3.66 -1.19 -20.10
CA PRO A 104 -4.72 -0.21 -19.91
C PRO A 104 -5.32 0.23 -21.26
N PRO A 105 -6.65 0.19 -21.44
CA PRO A 105 -7.27 0.44 -22.75
C PRO A 105 -7.38 1.93 -23.12
N THR A 106 -7.13 2.83 -22.16
CA THR A 106 -7.27 4.28 -22.35
C THR A 106 -6.13 5.01 -21.65
N LEU A 107 -5.80 6.22 -22.13
CA LEU A 107 -4.80 7.09 -21.50
C LEU A 107 -5.13 7.37 -20.03
N LEU A 108 -6.41 7.53 -19.68
CA LEU A 108 -6.81 7.77 -18.30
C LEU A 108 -6.56 6.54 -17.40
N ARG A 109 -6.82 5.32 -17.90
CA ARG A 109 -6.49 4.07 -17.19
C ARG A 109 -4.98 3.91 -17.04
N GLU A 110 -4.20 4.29 -18.06
CA GLU A 110 -2.74 4.28 -18.01
C GLU A 110 -2.19 5.26 -16.96
N LEU A 111 -2.75 6.48 -16.89
CA LEU A 111 -2.38 7.46 -15.87
C LEU A 111 -2.70 6.96 -14.45
N ILE A 112 -3.87 6.36 -14.24
CA ILE A 112 -4.25 5.77 -12.94
C ILE A 112 -3.31 4.62 -12.58
N ASP A 113 -3.00 3.75 -13.55
CA ASP A 113 -2.06 2.65 -13.36
C ASP A 113 -0.66 3.16 -12.97
N HIS A 114 -0.18 4.19 -13.65
CA HIS A 114 1.08 4.86 -13.33
C HIS A 114 1.05 5.47 -11.92
N VAL A 115 -0.06 6.08 -11.50
CA VAL A 115 -0.19 6.59 -10.14
C VAL A 115 -0.09 5.47 -9.12
N PHE A 116 -0.80 4.35 -9.32
CA PHE A 116 -0.81 3.24 -8.37
C PHE A 116 0.49 2.48 -8.27
N HIS A 117 1.23 2.34 -9.37
CA HIS A 117 2.36 1.43 -9.48
C HIS A 117 3.72 2.13 -9.65
N ILE A 118 3.74 3.44 -9.91
CA ILE A 118 4.97 4.23 -10.03
C ILE A 118 4.94 5.45 -9.11
N ALA A 119 3.98 6.37 -9.30
CA ALA A 119 4.00 7.64 -8.59
C ALA A 119 3.83 7.47 -7.08
N ALA A 120 2.82 6.73 -6.62
CA ALA A 120 2.62 6.49 -5.19
C ALA A 120 3.74 5.64 -4.56
N PRO A 121 4.22 4.54 -5.20
CA PRO A 121 5.41 3.81 -4.76
C PRO A 121 6.71 4.62 -4.68
N VAL A 122 6.80 5.76 -5.36
CA VAL A 122 7.97 6.66 -5.27
C VAL A 122 7.73 7.78 -4.26
N LEU A 123 6.63 8.52 -4.41
CA LEU A 123 6.37 9.74 -3.65
C LEU A 123 6.15 9.48 -2.16
N TRP A 124 5.41 8.43 -1.80
CA TRP A 124 5.13 8.14 -0.39
C TRP A 124 6.38 7.68 0.37
N PRO A 125 7.21 6.76 -0.16
CA PRO A 125 8.49 6.44 0.47
C PRO A 125 9.46 7.62 0.51
N LEU A 126 9.51 8.46 -0.54
CA LEU A 126 10.33 9.68 -0.50
C LEU A 126 9.88 10.64 0.59
N TRP A 127 8.58 10.87 0.72
CA TRP A 127 8.00 11.67 1.80
C TRP A 127 8.38 11.10 3.16
N TRP A 128 8.22 9.78 3.32
CA TRP A 128 8.57 9.08 4.54
C TRP A 128 10.06 9.28 4.86
N LEU A 129 10.96 9.09 3.91
CA LEU A 129 12.41 9.19 4.10
C LEU A 129 12.91 10.60 4.44
N THR A 130 12.28 11.64 3.87
CA THR A 130 12.84 13.00 3.84
C THR A 130 12.10 14.01 4.71
N LEU A 131 10.79 13.86 4.90
CA LEU A 131 9.93 14.90 5.49
C LEU A 131 9.36 14.54 6.86
N ARG A 132 9.36 13.26 7.24
CA ARG A 132 8.90 12.84 8.57
C ARG A 132 9.98 13.08 9.65
N PRO A 133 9.58 13.37 10.91
CA PRO A 133 10.46 13.30 12.06
C PRO A 133 11.07 11.89 12.26
N ARG A 134 12.40 11.84 12.37
CA ARG A 134 13.14 10.58 12.61
C ARG A 134 12.99 10.06 14.04
N ARG A 135 13.42 8.80 14.25
CA ARG A 135 13.72 8.17 15.54
C ARG A 135 12.50 7.82 16.40
N ARG A 136 11.45 7.28 15.77
CA ARG A 136 10.23 6.84 16.49
C ARG A 136 9.89 5.36 16.29
N LEU A 137 10.75 4.57 15.64
CA LEU A 137 10.54 3.15 15.41
C LEU A 137 11.43 2.27 16.29
N GLY A 138 10.81 1.43 17.13
CA GLY A 138 11.47 0.32 17.82
C GLY A 138 11.31 -1.00 17.05
N TRP A 139 12.16 -1.98 17.36
CA TRP A 139 12.11 -3.32 16.75
C TRP A 139 10.81 -4.08 17.03
N GLY A 140 10.13 -3.78 18.15
CA GLY A 140 8.80 -4.33 18.43
C GLY A 140 7.73 -3.96 17.39
N HIS A 141 7.96 -2.91 16.58
CA HIS A 141 7.04 -2.51 15.51
C HIS A 141 7.17 -3.33 14.23
N VAL A 142 8.12 -4.26 14.12
CA VAL A 142 8.30 -5.07 12.91
C VAL A 142 7.01 -5.80 12.53
N TRP A 143 6.22 -6.22 13.52
CA TRP A 143 4.98 -6.96 13.33
C TRP A 143 3.82 -6.09 12.83
N ALA A 144 3.91 -4.76 12.91
CA ALA A 144 2.85 -3.86 12.47
C ALA A 144 2.58 -3.92 10.95
N VAL A 145 3.52 -4.47 10.18
CA VAL A 145 3.39 -4.62 8.72
C VAL A 145 2.55 -5.83 8.31
N LEU A 146 2.48 -6.89 9.11
CA LEU A 146 1.87 -8.17 8.67
C LEU A 146 0.34 -8.24 8.69
N PRO A 147 -0.41 -7.57 9.60
CA PRO A 147 -1.86 -7.74 9.69
C PRO A 147 -2.59 -7.46 8.37
N VAL A 148 -2.23 -6.40 7.66
CA VAL A 148 -2.92 -6.00 6.42
C VAL A 148 -2.66 -6.97 5.26
N PRO A 149 -1.40 -7.32 4.89
CA PRO A 149 -1.13 -8.32 3.87
C PRO A 149 -1.75 -9.69 4.17
N LEU A 150 -1.72 -10.14 5.43
CA LEU A 150 -2.31 -11.43 5.80
C LEU A 150 -3.84 -11.41 5.71
N LEU A 151 -4.47 -10.31 6.15
CA LEU A 151 -5.91 -10.11 5.97
C LEU A 151 -6.29 -10.08 4.49
N TYR A 152 -5.51 -9.40 3.67
CA TYR A 152 -5.68 -9.39 2.21
C TYR A 152 -5.57 -10.81 1.62
N CYS A 153 -4.59 -11.60 2.04
CA CYS A 153 -4.45 -12.98 1.57
C CYS A 153 -5.70 -13.81 1.91
N GLY A 154 -6.18 -13.72 3.16
CA GLY A 154 -7.43 -14.39 3.57
C GLY A 154 -8.63 -13.94 2.73
N TRP A 155 -8.78 -12.64 2.51
CA TRP A 155 -9.83 -12.09 1.65
C TRP A 155 -9.72 -12.58 0.20
N SER A 156 -8.52 -12.56 -0.38
CA SER A 156 -8.28 -12.99 -1.76
C SER A 156 -8.57 -14.47 -1.95
N LEU A 157 -8.16 -15.31 -0.99
CA LEU A 157 -8.43 -16.76 -1.00
C LEU A 157 -9.92 -17.05 -0.88
N TRP A 158 -10.60 -16.40 0.07
CA TRP A 158 -12.05 -16.54 0.23
C TRP A 158 -12.80 -16.13 -1.04
N ARG A 159 -12.51 -14.93 -1.56
CA ARG A 159 -13.13 -14.41 -2.78
C ARG A 159 -12.85 -15.30 -3.98
N GLY A 160 -11.61 -15.75 -4.14
CA GLY A 160 -11.21 -16.65 -5.21
C GLY A 160 -11.93 -18.00 -5.13
N GLY A 161 -12.08 -18.56 -3.93
CA GLY A 161 -12.83 -19.79 -3.71
C GLY A 161 -14.34 -19.67 -4.02
N VAL A 162 -14.95 -18.52 -3.73
CA VAL A 162 -16.38 -18.28 -4.00
C VAL A 162 -16.65 -17.94 -5.48
N THR A 163 -15.77 -17.14 -6.09
CA THR A 163 -16.03 -16.57 -7.43
C THR A 163 -15.27 -17.25 -8.56
N GLY A 164 -14.29 -18.11 -8.24
CA GLY A 164 -13.33 -18.64 -9.20
C GLY A 164 -12.35 -17.61 -9.76
N LYS A 165 -12.34 -16.38 -9.23
CA LYS A 165 -11.53 -15.27 -9.77
C LYS A 165 -10.51 -14.78 -8.75
N TYR A 166 -9.25 -15.09 -8.99
CA TYR A 166 -8.10 -14.56 -8.26
C TYR A 166 -7.56 -13.31 -8.95
N ALA A 167 -7.10 -12.32 -8.17
CA ALA A 167 -6.52 -11.10 -8.71
C ALA A 167 -5.11 -11.32 -9.30
N TYR A 168 -4.39 -12.31 -8.78
CA TYR A 168 -3.02 -12.60 -9.15
C TYR A 168 -2.81 -14.11 -9.28
N PHE A 169 -2.02 -14.54 -10.28
CA PHE A 169 -1.73 -15.95 -10.51
C PHE A 169 -1.00 -16.59 -9.32
N PHE A 170 -0.18 -15.83 -8.59
CA PHE A 170 0.63 -16.33 -7.47
C PHE A 170 -0.17 -16.61 -6.18
N ILE A 171 -1.46 -16.27 -6.13
CA ILE A 171 -2.37 -16.62 -5.02
C ILE A 171 -3.50 -17.53 -5.49
N ASP A 172 -3.51 -17.93 -6.76
CA ASP A 172 -4.53 -18.76 -7.35
C ASP A 172 -4.33 -20.23 -6.97
N VAL A 173 -5.18 -20.73 -6.06
CA VAL A 173 -5.15 -22.12 -5.59
C VAL A 173 -5.54 -23.11 -6.68
N SER A 174 -6.40 -22.71 -7.63
CA SER A 174 -6.81 -23.57 -8.73
C SER A 174 -5.69 -23.81 -9.74
N LEU A 175 -4.77 -22.85 -9.86
CA LEU A 175 -3.60 -22.94 -10.73
C LEU A 175 -2.40 -23.61 -10.06
N LEU A 176 -2.11 -23.26 -8.80
CA LEU A 176 -0.86 -23.62 -8.13
C LEU A 176 -1.01 -24.70 -7.05
N GLY A 177 -2.24 -24.98 -6.61
CA GLY A 177 -2.51 -25.82 -5.45
C GLY A 177 -2.14 -25.16 -4.11
N TRP A 178 -2.66 -25.72 -3.02
CA TRP A 178 -2.51 -25.14 -1.67
C TRP A 178 -1.06 -25.03 -1.21
N ASN A 179 -0.24 -26.05 -1.47
CA ASN A 179 1.14 -26.08 -1.01
C ASN A 179 1.94 -24.88 -1.54
N GLN A 180 1.86 -24.62 -2.85
CA GLN A 180 2.59 -23.51 -3.46
C GLN A 180 2.02 -22.15 -3.04
N VAL A 181 0.70 -22.02 -2.91
CA VAL A 181 0.08 -20.77 -2.44
C VAL A 181 0.50 -20.43 -1.01
N ILE A 182 0.56 -21.42 -0.12
CA ILE A 182 1.06 -21.22 1.26
C ILE A 182 2.53 -20.76 1.25
N LEU A 183 3.38 -21.37 0.42
CA LEU A 183 4.77 -20.95 0.26
C LEU A 183 4.88 -19.52 -0.27
N ASN A 184 4.06 -19.14 -1.25
CA ASN A 184 4.03 -17.77 -1.78
C ASN A 184 3.62 -16.76 -0.69
N ILE A 185 2.58 -17.07 0.09
CA ILE A 185 2.13 -16.22 1.21
C ILE A 185 3.24 -16.08 2.25
N ALA A 186 3.92 -17.17 2.61
CA ALA A 186 5.05 -17.13 3.53
C ALA A 186 6.23 -16.28 2.98
N GLY A 187 6.54 -16.41 1.69
CA GLY A 187 7.54 -15.61 1.01
C GLY A 187 7.22 -14.12 1.01
N PHE A 188 5.97 -13.75 0.70
CA PHE A 188 5.53 -12.36 0.81
C PHE A 188 5.55 -11.84 2.24
N ALA A 189 5.08 -12.62 3.22
CA ALA A 189 5.14 -12.24 4.63
C ALA A 189 6.60 -11.97 5.08
N ALA A 190 7.54 -12.82 4.66
CA ALA A 190 8.96 -12.62 4.90
C ALA A 190 9.47 -11.33 4.22
N LEU A 191 9.10 -11.08 2.96
CA LEU A 191 9.44 -9.84 2.25
C LEU A 191 8.94 -8.59 3.00
N PHE A 192 7.68 -8.58 3.43
CA PHE A 192 7.11 -7.49 4.23
C PHE A 192 7.89 -7.27 5.54
N ALA A 193 8.20 -8.35 6.26
CA ALA A 193 8.95 -8.28 7.51
C ALA A 193 10.38 -7.75 7.30
N VAL A 194 11.08 -8.21 6.26
CA VAL A 194 12.44 -7.76 5.92
C VAL A 194 12.46 -6.29 5.54
N LEU A 195 11.52 -5.84 4.71
CA LEU A 195 11.43 -4.42 4.33
C LEU A 195 11.08 -3.54 5.53
N MET A 196 10.20 -4.00 6.42
CA MET A 196 9.89 -3.29 7.67
C MET A 196 11.11 -3.23 8.60
N ALA A 197 11.85 -4.34 8.75
CA ALA A 197 13.11 -4.37 9.49
C ALA A 197 14.13 -3.38 8.90
N ALA A 198 14.26 -3.32 7.57
CA ALA A 198 15.12 -2.35 6.90
C ALA A 198 14.69 -0.90 7.15
N ALA A 199 13.38 -0.62 7.12
CA ALA A 199 12.84 0.70 7.46
C ALA A 199 13.12 1.10 8.92
N ILE A 200 12.96 0.16 9.87
CA ILE A 200 13.29 0.36 11.29
C ILE A 200 14.78 0.62 11.45
N ALA A 201 15.64 -0.21 10.84
CA ALA A 201 17.07 -0.05 10.89
C ALA A 201 17.49 1.33 10.35
N TRP A 202 16.92 1.77 9.22
CA TRP A 202 17.16 3.08 8.65
C TRP A 202 16.77 4.22 9.61
N ASP A 203 15.59 4.14 10.25
CA ASP A 203 15.14 5.13 11.24
C ASP A 203 16.09 5.24 12.44
N GLN A 204 16.71 4.13 12.83
CA GLN A 204 17.59 4.05 13.99
C GLN A 204 19.06 4.40 13.73
N ARG A 205 19.52 4.47 12.46
CA ARG A 205 20.94 4.74 12.09
C ARG A 205 21.56 5.99 12.73
N GLY A 206 20.73 6.93 13.20
CA GLY A 206 21.18 8.14 13.89
C GLY A 206 21.15 8.09 15.42
N ARG A 207 20.86 6.96 16.08
CA ARG A 207 20.87 6.89 17.56
C ARG A 207 22.33 6.82 18.07
N PRO A 208 22.77 7.72 18.97
CA PRO A 208 23.90 7.39 19.84
C PRO A 208 23.56 6.09 20.56
N ARG A 209 24.47 5.11 20.56
CA ARG A 209 24.29 3.90 21.39
C ARG A 209 24.34 4.35 22.84
N SER A 210 23.20 4.46 23.51
CA SER A 210 23.17 4.54 24.96
C SER A 210 23.70 3.20 25.48
N ARG A 211 24.93 3.23 26.03
CA ARG A 211 25.46 2.16 26.87
C ARG A 211 24.63 2.05 28.14
#